data_AF-A0A2J5PE04-F1
#
_entry.id   AF-A0A2J5PE04-F1
#
_cell.length_a   1.000
_cell.length_b   1.000
_cell.length_c   1.000
_cell.angle_alpha   90.00
_cell.angle_beta   90.00
_cell.angle_gamma   90.00
#
_symmetry.space_group_name_H-M   'P 1'
#
loop_
_entity.id
_entity.type
_entity.pdbx_description
1 polymer ?
#
loop_
_entity_poly.entity_id
_entity_poly.type
_entity_poly.pdbx_seq_one_letter_code
_entity_poly.pdbx_strand_id
1 'polypeptide(L)'
;MRSRISPLATSLLLTLLLVAAALTLFNLNVALPRSEWGQALWQPNIDNIAQMLFHYSLLPRLAISLLVGAGLGLVGVLFQQVLRNPLAEPTTLGVATGAQLGMTVTTLWAIPGVLASQFAALAGACIVGALVFGVSWGKRLSPVTLILAGLVVSLYCGALNQLMAIFHHDRLQSMFLWSTGT
;
A
#
# COMPACT_ATOMS: atom_id res chain seq x y z
N MET A 1 11.24 15.83 -26.89
CA MET A 1 12.18 15.90 -25.75
C MET A 1 12.75 14.50 -25.53
N ARG A 2 14.02 14.25 -25.89
CA ARG A 2 14.70 12.98 -25.60
C ARG A 2 15.15 13.02 -24.14
N SER A 3 14.37 12.48 -23.22
CA SER A 3 14.82 12.23 -21.85
C SER A 3 15.86 11.11 -21.89
N ARG A 4 17.13 11.48 -22.11
CA ARG A 4 18.24 10.56 -21.85
C ARG A 4 18.24 10.33 -20.34
N ILE A 5 17.73 9.18 -19.89
CA ILE A 5 17.89 8.74 -18.51
C ILE A 5 19.41 8.76 -18.25
N SER A 6 19.84 9.44 -17.19
CA SER A 6 21.28 9.53 -16.93
C SER A 6 21.83 8.10 -16.74
N PRO A 7 22.96 7.75 -17.36
CA PRO A 7 23.55 6.44 -17.20
C PRO A 7 23.88 6.15 -15.73
N LEU A 8 24.12 7.21 -14.94
CA LEU A 8 24.30 7.12 -13.49
C LEU A 8 23.03 6.69 -12.75
N ALA A 9 21.86 7.25 -13.09
CA ALA A 9 20.60 6.88 -12.44
C ALA A 9 20.19 5.43 -12.74
N THR A 10 20.36 5.00 -14.00
CA THR A 10 20.11 3.60 -14.37
C THR A 10 21.07 2.64 -13.68
N SER A 11 22.36 2.97 -13.64
CA SER A 11 23.35 2.18 -12.91
C SER A 11 23.02 2.09 -11.42
N LEU A 12 22.64 3.20 -10.78
CA LEU A 12 22.29 3.24 -9.36
C LEU A 12 21.07 2.35 -9.06
N LEU A 13 19.99 2.48 -9.86
CA LEU A 13 18.79 1.66 -9.69
C LEU A 13 19.07 0.17 -9.87
N LEU A 14 19.88 -0.20 -10.87
CA LEU A 14 20.31 -1.58 -11.08
C LEU A 14 21.13 -2.09 -9.89
N THR A 15 22.07 -1.30 -9.37
CA THR A 15 22.85 -1.70 -8.18
C THR A 15 21.96 -1.89 -6.96
N LEU A 16 21.00 -1.00 -6.72
CA LEU A 16 20.06 -1.13 -5.60
C LEU A 16 19.18 -2.37 -5.74
N LEU A 17 18.70 -2.66 -6.95
CA LEU A 17 17.92 -3.86 -7.23
C LEU A 17 18.73 -5.14 -6.97
N LEU A 18 19.99 -5.18 -7.42
CA LEU A 18 20.88 -6.32 -7.20
C LEU A 18 21.18 -6.52 -5.70
N VAL A 19 21.45 -5.44 -4.97
CA VAL A 19 21.66 -5.50 -3.51
C VAL A 19 20.40 -5.98 -2.81
N ALA A 20 19.22 -5.45 -3.15
CA ALA A 20 17.96 -5.89 -2.59
C ALA A 20 17.68 -7.38 -2.87
N ALA A 21 17.95 -7.84 -4.10
CA ALA A 21 17.82 -9.25 -4.46
C ALA A 21 18.80 -10.15 -3.70
N ALA A 22 20.06 -9.72 -3.55
CA ALA A 22 21.07 -10.46 -2.79
C ALA A 22 20.70 -10.56 -1.31
N LEU A 23 20.27 -9.47 -0.68
CA LEU A 23 19.81 -9.46 0.71
C LEU A 23 18.56 -10.32 0.90
N THR A 24 17.63 -10.28 -0.05
CA THR A 24 16.43 -11.12 -0.02
C THR A 24 16.78 -12.59 -0.11
N LEU A 25 17.65 -12.98 -1.05
CA LEU A 25 18.13 -14.36 -1.16
C LEU A 25 18.90 -14.79 0.08
N PHE A 26 19.72 -13.92 0.66
CA PHE A 26 20.42 -14.19 1.91
C PHE A 26 19.43 -14.44 3.06
N ASN A 27 18.42 -13.58 3.22
CA ASN A 27 17.39 -13.73 4.24
C ASN A 27 16.60 -15.04 4.07
N LEU A 28 16.19 -15.38 2.85
CA LEU A 28 15.51 -16.64 2.55
C LEU A 28 16.38 -17.87 2.85
N ASN A 29 17.70 -17.77 2.63
CA ASN A 29 18.66 -18.83 2.95
C ASN A 29 18.86 -19.04 4.45
N VAL A 30 18.85 -17.95 5.22
CA VAL A 30 18.90 -18.01 6.68
C VAL A 30 17.61 -18.60 7.24
N ALA A 31 16.47 -18.29 6.62
CA ALA A 31 15.16 -18.82 7.02
C ALA A 31 14.98 -20.31 6.69
N LEU A 32 15.44 -20.75 5.50
CA LEU A 32 15.36 -22.15 5.07
C LEU A 32 16.55 -22.48 4.14
N PRO A 33 17.29 -23.58 4.39
CA PRO A 33 18.36 -24.02 3.49
C PRO A 33 17.88 -24.28 2.06
N ARG A 34 18.71 -23.95 1.05
CA ARG A 34 18.35 -24.10 -0.39
C ARG A 34 17.90 -25.50 -0.79
N SER A 35 18.41 -26.52 -0.11
CA SER A 35 18.05 -27.92 -0.36
C SER A 35 16.57 -28.19 -0.17
N GLU A 36 15.90 -27.43 0.70
CA GLU A 36 14.49 -27.64 1.05
C GLU A 36 13.53 -26.71 0.30
N TRP A 37 14.05 -25.77 -0.51
CA TRP A 37 13.22 -24.78 -1.21
C TRP A 37 12.23 -25.43 -2.18
N GLY A 38 12.65 -26.46 -2.92
CA GLY A 38 11.79 -27.14 -3.88
C GLY A 38 10.56 -27.76 -3.22
N GLN A 39 10.76 -28.45 -2.08
CA GLN A 39 9.67 -29.02 -1.30
C GLN A 39 8.82 -27.92 -0.66
N ALA A 40 9.44 -26.96 0.02
CA ALA A 40 8.72 -25.90 0.71
C ALA A 40 7.87 -25.01 -0.22
N LEU A 41 8.26 -24.85 -1.49
CA LEU A 41 7.53 -24.03 -2.45
C LEU A 41 6.28 -24.73 -3.01
N TRP A 42 6.27 -26.07 -3.12
CA TRP A 42 5.13 -26.83 -3.68
C TRP A 42 4.33 -27.63 -2.65
N GLN A 43 5.01 -28.32 -1.73
CA GLN A 43 4.40 -29.20 -0.73
C GLN A 43 5.17 -29.09 0.59
N PRO A 44 4.96 -28.00 1.36
CA PRO A 44 5.63 -27.81 2.64
C PRO A 44 5.26 -28.95 3.61
N ASN A 45 6.25 -29.49 4.30
CA ASN A 45 6.03 -30.48 5.35
C ASN A 45 5.39 -29.81 6.58
N ILE A 46 4.24 -30.31 7.03
CA ILE A 46 3.48 -29.77 8.17
C ILE A 46 4.25 -29.94 9.49
N ASP A 47 5.09 -30.96 9.60
CA ASP A 47 5.90 -31.21 10.79
C ASP A 47 7.12 -30.27 10.86
N ASN A 48 7.46 -29.59 9.75
CA ASN A 48 8.56 -28.65 9.67
C ASN A 48 8.05 -27.20 9.66
N ILE A 49 8.08 -26.57 10.85
CA ILE A 49 7.64 -25.18 11.04
C ILE A 49 8.38 -24.21 10.11
N ALA A 50 9.67 -24.43 9.82
CA ALA A 50 10.44 -23.55 8.94
C ALA A 50 9.90 -23.57 7.51
N GLN A 51 9.52 -24.76 7.00
CA GLN A 51 8.90 -24.88 5.67
C GLN A 51 7.50 -24.25 5.65
N MET A 52 6.71 -24.41 6.71
CA MET A 52 5.40 -23.75 6.81
C MET A 52 5.52 -22.23 6.82
N LEU A 53 6.45 -21.66 7.60
CA LEU A 53 6.70 -20.22 7.64
C LEU A 53 7.21 -19.70 6.29
N PHE A 54 8.09 -20.45 5.64
CA PHE A 54 8.58 -20.12 4.31
C PHE A 54 7.44 -20.02 3.30
N HIS A 55 6.57 -21.03 3.25
CA HIS A 55 5.46 -21.12 2.31
C HIS A 55 4.33 -20.13 2.59
N TYR A 56 3.85 -20.06 3.83
CA TYR A 56 2.63 -19.32 4.18
C TYR A 56 2.89 -17.87 4.64
N SER A 57 4.13 -17.50 4.97
CA SER A 57 4.46 -16.16 5.45
C SER A 57 5.46 -15.43 4.55
N LEU A 58 6.65 -16.00 4.34
CA LEU A 58 7.74 -15.30 3.66
C LEU A 58 7.47 -15.10 2.16
N LEU A 59 7.04 -16.15 1.46
CA LEU A 59 6.77 -16.07 0.02
C LEU A 59 5.60 -15.13 -0.33
N PRO A 60 4.42 -15.21 0.33
CA PRO A 60 3.35 -14.25 0.10
C PRO A 60 3.77 -12.81 0.41
N ARG A 61 4.55 -12.59 1.49
CA ARG A 61 5.06 -11.26 1.84
C ARG A 61 6.01 -10.69 0.79
N LEU A 62 6.89 -11.52 0.24
CA LEU A 62 7.77 -11.14 -0.86
C LEU A 62 6.99 -10.83 -2.14
N ALA A 63 5.96 -11.62 -2.45
CA ALA A 63 5.10 -11.33 -3.59
C ALA A 63 4.35 -9.99 -3.42
N ILE A 64 3.77 -9.74 -2.25
CA ILE A 64 3.05 -8.50 -1.95
C ILE A 64 4.01 -7.31 -1.97
N SER A 65 5.22 -7.41 -1.41
CA SER A 65 6.17 -6.29 -1.40
C SER A 65 6.58 -5.88 -2.82
N LEU A 66 6.79 -6.84 -3.72
CA LEU A 66 7.06 -6.59 -5.13
C LEU A 66 5.86 -5.97 -5.85
N LEU A 67 4.66 -6.53 -5.66
CA LEU A 67 3.44 -6.04 -6.31
C LEU A 67 3.05 -4.63 -5.84
N VAL A 68 3.08 -4.39 -4.53
CA VAL A 68 2.76 -3.07 -3.95
C VAL A 68 3.83 -2.05 -4.33
N GLY A 69 5.12 -2.40 -4.25
CA GLY A 69 6.20 -1.51 -4.66
C GLY A 69 6.12 -1.12 -6.15
N ALA A 70 5.89 -2.09 -7.03
CA ALA A 70 5.70 -1.82 -8.46
C ALA A 70 4.44 -1.00 -8.74
N GLY A 71 3.34 -1.32 -8.05
CA GLY A 71 2.07 -0.60 -8.16
C GLY A 71 2.18 0.86 -7.72
N LEU A 72 2.76 1.12 -6.55
CA LEU A 72 2.98 2.49 -6.05
C LEU A 72 3.94 3.28 -6.94
N GLY A 73 5.00 2.64 -7.45
CA GLY A 73 5.93 3.26 -8.40
C GLY A 73 5.24 3.65 -9.71
N LEU A 74 4.43 2.75 -10.29
CA LEU A 74 3.67 3.02 -11.51
C LEU A 74 2.66 4.15 -11.30
N VAL A 75 1.86 4.08 -10.24
CA VAL A 75 0.86 5.10 -9.93
C VAL A 75 1.54 6.45 -9.68
N GLY A 76 2.67 6.49 -8.98
CA GLY A 76 3.45 7.70 -8.78
C GLY A 76 3.83 8.39 -10.09
N VAL A 77 4.38 7.64 -11.05
CA VAL A 77 4.73 8.17 -12.38
C VAL A 77 3.49 8.65 -13.13
N LEU A 78 2.40 7.89 -13.11
CA LEU A 78 1.14 8.29 -13.77
C LEU A 78 0.62 9.61 -13.20
N PHE A 79 0.64 9.77 -11.88
CA PHE A 79 0.19 10.99 -11.21
C PHE A 79 1.07 12.19 -11.55
N GLN A 80 2.39 12.02 -11.50
CA GLN A 80 3.33 13.06 -11.87
C GLN A 80 3.14 13.53 -13.32
N GLN A 81 2.82 12.61 -14.23
CA GLN A 81 2.55 12.92 -15.65
C GLN A 81 1.19 13.60 -15.85
N VAL A 82 0.12 13.06 -15.28
CA VAL A 82 -1.25 13.59 -15.41
C VAL A 82 -1.35 14.98 -14.80
N LEU A 83 -0.81 15.15 -13.59
CA LEU A 83 -0.84 16.43 -12.88
C LEU A 83 0.25 17.40 -13.35
N ARG A 84 1.18 16.93 -14.20
CA ARG A 84 2.34 17.69 -14.68
C ARG A 84 3.12 18.33 -13.54
N ASN A 85 3.22 17.60 -12.43
CA ASN A 85 3.87 18.06 -11.21
C ASN A 85 4.77 16.94 -10.69
N PRO A 86 6.11 17.11 -10.74
CA PRO A 86 7.05 16.08 -10.26
C PRO A 86 6.96 15.82 -8.75
N LEU A 87 6.33 16.71 -7.99
CA LEU A 87 6.08 16.55 -6.55
C LEU A 87 4.73 15.88 -6.25
N ALA A 88 3.96 15.50 -7.27
CA ALA A 88 2.68 14.84 -7.04
C ALA A 88 2.88 13.40 -6.55
N GLU A 89 2.13 13.03 -5.53
CA GLU A 89 2.10 11.70 -4.95
C GLU A 89 0.64 11.21 -4.89
N PRO A 90 0.34 9.94 -5.20
CA PRO A 90 -1.04 9.44 -5.20
C PRO A 90 -1.75 9.49 -3.85
N THR A 91 -1.01 9.49 -2.74
CA THR A 91 -1.58 9.60 -1.40
C THR A 91 -2.22 10.97 -1.14
N THR A 92 -1.84 12.01 -1.91
CA THR A 92 -2.37 13.37 -1.72
C THR A 92 -3.84 13.52 -2.15
N LEU A 93 -4.44 12.51 -2.79
CA LEU A 93 -5.88 12.53 -3.11
C LEU A 93 -6.79 12.03 -1.97
N GLY A 94 -6.22 11.64 -0.82
CA GLY A 94 -7.03 11.20 0.34
C GLY A 94 -7.56 9.78 0.27
N VAL A 95 -7.20 9.03 -0.77
CA VAL A 95 -7.56 7.61 -0.93
C VAL A 95 -7.08 6.78 0.26
N ALA A 96 -5.88 7.09 0.80
CA ALA A 96 -5.32 6.44 1.98
C ALA A 96 -6.17 6.70 3.25
N THR A 97 -6.57 7.95 3.49
CA THR A 97 -7.45 8.30 4.61
C THR A 97 -8.86 7.72 4.46
N GLY A 98 -9.34 7.54 3.23
CA GLY A 98 -10.59 6.83 2.93
C GLY A 98 -10.51 5.35 3.25
N ALA A 99 -9.40 4.69 2.90
CA ALA A 99 -9.17 3.29 3.27
C ALA A 99 -9.13 3.10 4.79
N GLN A 100 -8.42 4.00 5.49
CA GLN A 100 -8.38 3.98 6.95
C GLN A 100 -9.77 4.17 7.55
N LEU A 101 -10.58 5.10 7.03
CA LEU A 101 -11.95 5.29 7.50
C LEU A 101 -12.81 4.03 7.30
N GLY A 102 -12.68 3.37 6.15
CA GLY A 102 -13.34 2.08 5.88
C GLY A 102 -12.94 0.99 6.88
N MET A 103 -11.65 0.88 7.21
CA MET A 103 -11.15 -0.02 8.24
C MET A 103 -11.72 0.30 9.62
N THR A 104 -11.65 1.57 10.03
CA THR A 104 -12.23 2.08 11.30
C THR A 104 -13.69 1.70 11.42
N VAL A 105 -14.47 1.86 10.35
CA VAL A 105 -15.87 1.44 10.30
C VAL A 105 -15.98 -0.08 10.56
N THR A 106 -15.35 -0.92 9.75
CA THR A 106 -15.44 -2.38 9.96
C THR A 106 -15.04 -2.83 11.37
N THR A 107 -14.05 -2.18 11.98
CA THR A 107 -13.58 -2.51 13.32
C THR A 107 -14.57 -2.10 14.41
N LEU A 108 -15.18 -0.93 14.31
CA LEU A 108 -16.16 -0.47 15.31
C LEU A 108 -17.47 -1.23 15.25
N TRP A 109 -17.95 -1.52 14.04
CA TRP A 109 -19.20 -2.27 13.83
C TRP A 109 -19.01 -3.79 13.86
N ALA A 110 -17.80 -4.26 14.16
CA ALA A 110 -17.45 -5.69 14.27
C ALA A 110 -17.99 -6.53 13.10
N ILE A 111 -17.86 -6.02 11.88
CA ILE A 111 -18.42 -6.66 10.69
C ILE A 111 -17.74 -8.02 10.50
N PRO A 112 -18.50 -9.14 10.50
CA PRO A 112 -17.91 -10.46 10.41
C PRO A 112 -17.33 -10.71 9.01
N GLY A 113 -16.17 -11.36 8.96
CA GLY A 113 -15.56 -11.83 7.72
C GLY A 113 -14.06 -11.56 7.64
N VAL A 114 -13.30 -12.58 7.24
CA VAL A 114 -11.82 -12.50 7.11
C VAL A 114 -11.38 -11.40 6.15
N LEU A 115 -12.19 -11.15 5.11
CA LEU A 115 -11.92 -10.14 4.09
C LEU A 115 -12.70 -8.83 4.28
N ALA A 116 -13.55 -8.73 5.31
CA ALA A 116 -14.46 -7.60 5.48
C ALA A 116 -13.68 -6.28 5.61
N SER A 117 -12.60 -6.29 6.40
CA SER A 117 -11.73 -5.13 6.59
C SER A 117 -11.03 -4.70 5.31
N GLN A 118 -10.50 -5.64 4.51
CA GLN A 118 -9.83 -5.31 3.25
C GLN A 118 -10.81 -4.75 2.19
N PHE A 119 -12.02 -5.32 2.09
CA PHE A 119 -13.05 -4.79 1.20
C PHE A 119 -13.57 -3.44 1.68
N ALA A 120 -13.69 -3.21 2.98
CA ALA A 120 -14.09 -1.90 3.50
C ALA A 120 -13.00 -0.85 3.29
N ALA A 121 -11.73 -1.21 3.44
CA ALA A 121 -10.61 -0.35 3.08
C ALA A 121 -10.67 0.03 1.59
N LEU A 122 -10.86 -0.95 0.71
CA LEU A 122 -11.00 -0.72 -0.72
C LEU A 122 -12.23 0.15 -1.04
N ALA A 123 -13.38 -0.13 -0.43
CA ALA A 123 -14.61 0.64 -0.64
C ALA A 123 -14.44 2.09 -0.16
N GLY A 124 -13.86 2.30 1.03
CA GLY A 124 -13.58 3.62 1.58
C GLY A 124 -12.63 4.43 0.68
N ALA A 125 -11.56 3.80 0.20
CA ALA A 125 -10.65 4.37 -0.81
C ALA A 125 -11.38 4.78 -2.09
N CYS A 126 -12.20 3.88 -2.65
CA CYS A 126 -12.97 4.13 -3.87
C CYS A 126 -14.00 5.26 -3.70
N ILE A 127 -14.72 5.29 -2.57
CA ILE A 127 -15.70 6.34 -2.28
C ILE A 127 -15.01 7.71 -2.18
N VAL A 128 -13.90 7.80 -1.46
CA VAL A 128 -13.15 9.06 -1.35
C VAL A 128 -12.56 9.47 -2.71
N GLY A 129 -11.99 8.52 -3.46
CA GLY A 129 -11.52 8.78 -4.81
C GLY A 129 -12.63 9.32 -5.71
N ALA A 130 -13.79 8.66 -5.75
CA ALA A 130 -14.94 9.08 -6.53
C ALA A 130 -15.44 10.47 -6.12
N LEU A 131 -15.42 10.79 -4.82
CA LEU A 131 -15.81 12.10 -4.31
C LEU A 131 -14.84 13.20 -4.79
N VAL A 132 -13.53 12.96 -4.71
CA VAL A 132 -12.51 13.91 -5.18
C VAL A 132 -12.60 14.15 -6.69
N PHE A 133 -12.79 13.08 -7.46
CA PHE A 133 -13.04 13.17 -8.91
C PHE A 133 -14.34 13.90 -9.22
N GLY A 134 -15.42 13.62 -8.48
CA GLY A 134 -16.72 14.26 -8.65
C GLY A 134 -16.68 15.77 -8.39
N VAL A 135 -16.02 16.20 -7.32
CA VAL A 135 -15.82 17.63 -7.01
C VAL A 135 -15.03 18.34 -8.11
N SER A 136 -14.05 17.64 -8.70
CA SER A 136 -13.18 18.21 -9.72
C SER A 136 -13.76 18.15 -11.15
N TRP A 137 -14.85 17.39 -11.35
CA TRP A 137 -15.45 17.13 -12.67
C TRP A 137 -15.88 18.42 -13.37
N GLY A 138 -16.55 19.33 -12.64
CA GLY A 138 -17.03 20.60 -13.18
C GLY A 138 -15.92 21.61 -13.54
N LYS A 139 -14.68 21.36 -13.12
CA LYS A 139 -13.51 22.21 -13.39
C LYS A 139 -12.55 21.61 -14.42
N ARG A 140 -13.08 20.76 -15.31
CA ARG A 140 -12.31 20.03 -16.35
C ARG A 140 -11.13 19.23 -15.76
N LEU A 141 -11.28 18.71 -14.53
CA LEU A 141 -10.24 17.96 -13.84
C LEU A 141 -8.90 18.71 -13.76
N SER A 142 -8.97 20.03 -13.52
CA SER A 142 -7.80 20.87 -13.23
C SER A 142 -6.91 20.19 -12.17
N PRO A 143 -5.60 20.01 -12.41
CA PRO A 143 -4.67 19.42 -11.45
C PRO A 143 -4.70 20.11 -10.08
N VAL A 144 -4.79 21.43 -10.07
CA VAL A 144 -4.87 22.22 -8.83
C VAL A 144 -6.16 21.91 -8.07
N THR A 145 -7.29 21.80 -8.76
CA THR A 145 -8.57 21.48 -8.13
C THR A 145 -8.57 20.06 -7.57
N LEU A 146 -8.00 19.09 -8.29
CA LEU A 146 -7.87 17.72 -7.81
C LEU A 146 -7.02 17.63 -6.53
N ILE A 147 -5.90 18.34 -6.49
CA ILE A 147 -5.01 18.36 -5.31
C ILE A 147 -5.72 19.03 -4.12
N LEU A 148 -6.37 20.18 -4.32
CA LEU A 148 -7.08 20.88 -3.24
C LEU A 148 -8.29 20.08 -2.74
N ALA A 149 -9.08 19.48 -3.63
CA ALA A 149 -10.18 18.62 -3.26
C ALA A 149 -9.69 17.38 -2.49
N GLY A 150 -8.62 16.74 -2.96
CA GLY A 150 -7.96 15.64 -2.28
C GLY A 150 -7.50 16.02 -0.86
N LEU A 151 -6.82 17.15 -0.71
CA LEU A 151 -6.36 17.66 0.59
C LEU A 151 -7.53 17.92 1.54
N VAL A 152 -8.57 18.61 1.08
CA VAL A 152 -9.76 18.90 1.89
C VAL A 152 -10.43 17.60 2.35
N VAL A 153 -10.70 16.67 1.44
CA VAL A 153 -11.34 15.39 1.77
C VAL A 153 -10.46 14.56 2.71
N SER A 154 -9.14 14.56 2.52
CA SER A 154 -8.19 13.91 3.43
C SER A 154 -8.30 14.45 4.85
N LEU A 155 -8.36 15.77 5.00
CA LEU A 155 -8.51 16.42 6.31
C LEU A 155 -9.84 16.07 6.97
N TYR A 156 -10.94 16.04 6.21
CA TYR A 156 -12.24 15.60 6.72
C TYR A 156 -12.21 14.13 7.16
N CYS A 157 -11.70 13.21 6.33
CA CYS A 157 -11.58 11.80 6.68
C CYS A 157 -10.64 11.59 7.88
N GLY A 158 -9.54 12.33 7.95
CA GLY A 158 -8.61 12.31 9.08
C GLY A 158 -9.27 12.79 10.38
N ALA A 159 -10.02 13.89 10.32
CA ALA A 159 -10.77 14.41 11.47
C ALA A 159 -11.82 13.41 11.97
N LEU A 160 -12.54 12.74 11.04
CA LEU A 160 -13.50 11.70 11.40
C LEU A 160 -12.80 10.50 12.07
N ASN A 161 -11.69 10.02 11.51
CA ASN A 161 -10.91 8.94 12.13
C ASN A 161 -10.45 9.31 13.54
N GLN A 162 -9.92 10.53 13.74
CA GLN A 162 -9.49 10.99 15.06
C GLN A 162 -10.67 11.12 16.04
N LEU A 163 -11.79 11.66 15.60
CA LEU A 163 -13.01 11.75 16.41
C LEU A 163 -13.43 10.35 16.87
N MET A 164 -13.50 9.37 15.96
CA MET A 164 -13.84 8.00 16.31
C MET A 164 -12.82 7.36 17.27
N ALA A 165 -11.53 7.63 17.07
CA ALA A 165 -10.45 7.15 17.93
C ALA A 165 -10.55 7.68 19.37
N ILE A 166 -11.00 8.92 19.55
CA ILE A 166 -11.21 9.51 20.89
C ILE A 166 -12.36 8.80 21.62
N PHE A 167 -13.48 8.51 20.92
CA PHE A 167 -14.63 7.84 21.55
C PHE A 167 -14.42 6.33 21.77
N HIS A 168 -13.55 5.68 20.98
CA HIS A 168 -13.40 4.21 20.97
C HIS A 168 -11.93 3.77 21.05
N HIS A 169 -11.17 4.39 21.96
CA HIS A 169 -9.72 4.23 22.08
C HIS A 169 -9.26 2.76 22.11
N ASP A 170 -9.90 1.93 22.94
CA ASP A 170 -9.52 0.51 23.13
C ASP A 170 -9.68 -0.34 21.85
N ARG A 171 -10.63 0.01 20.98
CA ARG A 171 -10.94 -0.74 19.75
C ARG A 171 -10.08 -0.30 18.57
N LEU A 172 -9.54 0.92 18.62
CA LEU A 172 -8.84 1.55 17.50
C LEU A 172 -7.33 1.68 17.71
N GLN A 173 -6.78 1.17 18.81
CA GLN A 173 -5.34 1.11 19.02
C GLN A 173 -4.62 0.33 17.90
N SER A 174 -5.24 -0.74 17.39
CA SER A 174 -4.73 -1.52 16.25
C SER A 174 -4.72 -0.74 14.93
N MET A 175 -5.56 0.29 14.77
CA MET A 175 -5.58 1.14 13.58
C MET A 175 -4.36 2.03 13.47
N PHE A 176 -3.77 2.45 14.60
CA PHE A 176 -2.51 3.19 14.59
C PHE A 176 -1.37 2.33 14.04
N LEU A 177 -1.29 1.06 14.45
CA LEU A 177 -0.29 0.11 13.93
C LEU A 177 -0.55 -0.24 12.46
N TRP A 178 -1.81 -0.34 12.05
CA TRP A 178 -2.14 -0.60 10.64
C TRP A 178 -1.78 0.58 9.73
N SER A 179 -2.01 1.82 10.19
CA SER A 179 -1.74 3.04 9.43
C SER A 179 -0.26 3.27 9.10
N THR A 180 0.68 2.64 9.81
CA THR A 180 2.11 2.76 9.51
C THR A 180 2.58 1.83 8.39
N GLY A 181 1.76 0.85 8.01
CA GLY A 181 2.15 -0.25 7.13
C GLY A 181 3.08 -1.25 7.83
N THR A 182 2.98 -2.53 7.47
CA THR A 182 3.73 -3.66 8.07
C THR A 182 4.14 -4.68 7.03
#